data_AF-E5AL59-F1
#
_entry.id   AF-E5AL59-F1
#
_cell.length_a   1.000
_cell.length_b   1.000
_cell.length_c   1.000
_cell.angle_alpha   90.00
_cell.angle_beta   90.00
_cell.angle_gamma   90.00
#
_symmetry.space_group_name_H-M   'P 1'
#
loop_
_entity.id
_entity.type
_entity.pdbx_description
1 polymer ?
#
loop_
_entity_poly.entity_id
_entity_poly.type
_entity_poly.pdbx_seq_one_letter_code
_entity_poly.pdbx_strand_id
1 'polypeptide(L)'
;MTRSKKDELVENFNAWKVPGEREFEKLIDFASVALSAGDGLEAESSGRLKVKCPPNGSLVADNKGLAVQCGDGLTTENGSLSVRCGAGIMCERNKGTNVDELKLHVEDNSGLVDRKGALSVATGPGVKSFANGQLGLDCDNQTLVIEQGFLKVKVDPEGGLIVKEGHLTLNIEKFLL
;
A
#
# COMPACT_ATOMS: atom_id res chain seq x y z
N MET A 1 -34.48 25.41 -26.62
CA MET A 1 -33.06 25.81 -26.67
C MET A 1 -32.97 27.28 -26.28
N THR A 2 -32.32 27.59 -25.17
CA THR A 2 -32.14 28.95 -24.67
C THR A 2 -31.02 29.63 -25.46
N ARG A 3 -31.28 30.81 -26.02
CA ARG A 3 -30.33 31.60 -26.82
C ARG A 3 -29.12 32.00 -25.95
N SER A 4 -27.89 31.95 -26.48
CA SER A 4 -26.71 32.30 -25.68
C SER A 4 -26.56 33.82 -25.59
N LYS A 5 -26.09 34.33 -24.44
CA LYS A 5 -25.84 35.77 -24.22
C LYS A 5 -24.88 36.38 -25.25
N LYS A 6 -23.97 35.57 -25.81
CA LYS A 6 -23.05 35.98 -26.89
C LYS A 6 -23.82 36.33 -28.16
N ASP A 7 -24.82 35.54 -28.51
CA ASP A 7 -25.57 35.70 -29.78
C ASP A 7 -26.46 36.95 -29.73
N GLU A 8 -27.01 37.28 -28.56
CA GLU A 8 -27.78 38.52 -28.34
C GLU A 8 -26.90 39.77 -28.44
N LEU A 9 -25.69 39.73 -27.89
CA LEU A 9 -24.71 40.82 -28.03
C LEU A 9 -24.31 41.00 -29.50
N VAL A 10 -23.93 39.92 -30.20
CA VAL A 10 -23.52 39.97 -31.61
C VAL A 10 -24.61 40.57 -32.51
N GLU A 11 -25.89 40.24 -32.28
CA GLU A 11 -27.02 40.82 -33.02
C GLU A 11 -27.14 42.34 -32.77
N ASN A 12 -27.01 42.79 -31.52
CA ASN A 12 -27.05 44.21 -31.17
C ASN A 12 -25.91 45.02 -31.81
N PHE A 13 -24.70 44.45 -31.89
CA PHE A 13 -23.55 45.08 -32.56
C PHE A 13 -23.69 45.09 -34.09
N ASN A 14 -24.18 44.00 -34.69
CA ASN A 14 -24.39 43.91 -36.15
C ASN A 14 -25.50 44.86 -36.66
N ALA A 15 -26.40 45.31 -35.78
CA ALA A 15 -27.43 46.29 -36.11
C ALA A 15 -26.92 47.74 -36.20
N TRP A 16 -25.60 47.99 -36.14
CA TRP A 16 -24.99 49.33 -36.10
C TRP A 16 -25.53 50.21 -34.95
N LYS A 17 -26.15 49.60 -33.95
CA LYS A 17 -26.53 50.30 -32.72
C LYS A 17 -25.26 50.46 -31.90
N VAL A 18 -24.91 51.70 -31.60
CA VAL A 18 -23.93 52.00 -30.56
C VAL A 18 -24.49 51.40 -29.25
N PRO A 19 -23.81 50.42 -28.62
CA PRO A 19 -24.28 49.84 -27.38
C PRO A 19 -24.40 50.93 -26.32
N GLY A 20 -25.49 50.92 -25.55
CA GLY A 20 -25.59 51.78 -24.38
C GLY A 20 -24.61 51.34 -23.30
N GLU A 21 -24.42 52.19 -22.29
CA GLU A 21 -23.54 51.97 -21.15
C GLU A 21 -23.76 50.59 -20.50
N ARG A 22 -25.04 50.19 -20.33
CA ARG A 22 -25.43 48.89 -19.77
C ARG A 22 -25.04 47.71 -20.66
N GLU A 23 -25.10 47.82 -21.98
CA GLU A 23 -24.64 46.77 -22.89
C GLU A 23 -23.10 46.65 -22.88
N PHE A 24 -22.42 47.78 -22.71
CA PHE A 24 -20.96 47.84 -22.61
C PHE A 24 -20.46 47.27 -21.27
N GLU A 25 -21.12 47.59 -20.16
CA GLU A 25 -20.88 46.96 -18.85
C GLU A 25 -21.07 45.45 -18.91
N LYS A 26 -22.13 44.95 -19.56
CA LYS A 26 -22.31 43.51 -19.77
C LYS A 26 -21.19 42.88 -20.61
N LEU A 27 -20.60 43.63 -21.55
CA LEU A 27 -19.46 43.18 -22.33
C LEU A 27 -18.19 43.14 -21.47
N ILE A 28 -17.97 44.15 -20.63
CA ILE A 28 -16.87 44.22 -19.67
C ILE A 28 -17.00 43.11 -18.63
N ASP A 29 -18.19 42.85 -18.10
CA ASP A 29 -18.47 41.75 -17.17
C ASP A 29 -18.26 40.40 -17.83
N PHE A 30 -18.72 40.24 -19.08
CA PHE A 30 -18.47 39.02 -19.85
C PHE A 30 -16.97 38.81 -20.11
N ALA A 31 -16.23 39.88 -20.41
CA ALA A 31 -14.79 39.86 -20.63
C ALA A 31 -13.99 39.70 -19.32
N SER A 32 -14.49 40.21 -18.18
CA SER A 32 -13.83 40.14 -16.87
C SER A 32 -13.98 38.76 -16.23
N VAL A 33 -15.14 38.11 -16.41
CA VAL A 33 -15.35 36.69 -16.08
C VAL A 33 -14.41 35.79 -16.88
N ALA A 34 -14.03 36.18 -18.11
CA ALA A 34 -13.09 35.43 -18.93
C ALA A 34 -11.62 35.55 -18.48
N LEU A 35 -11.28 36.50 -17.59
CA LEU A 35 -9.88 36.87 -17.30
C LEU A 35 -9.47 36.86 -15.82
N SER A 36 -10.37 36.63 -14.87
CA SER A 36 -9.99 36.48 -13.44
C SER A 36 -9.64 35.03 -13.06
N ALA A 37 -8.97 34.31 -13.96
CA ALA A 37 -8.37 33.02 -13.68
C ALA A 37 -7.12 33.24 -12.80
N GLY A 38 -7.19 32.87 -11.51
CA GLY A 38 -5.99 32.83 -10.67
C GLY A 38 -4.97 31.80 -11.17
N ASP A 39 -3.87 31.62 -10.45
CA ASP A 39 -2.70 30.83 -10.91
C ASP A 39 -2.98 29.35 -11.24
N GLY A 40 -4.13 28.80 -10.84
CA GLY A 40 -4.54 27.42 -11.10
C GLY A 40 -5.30 27.19 -12.42
N LEU A 41 -5.65 28.25 -13.16
CA LEU A 41 -6.39 28.17 -14.42
C LEU A 41 -5.62 28.91 -15.52
N GLU A 42 -5.76 28.45 -16.76
CA GLU A 42 -5.19 29.11 -17.93
C GLU A 42 -6.19 29.11 -19.09
N ALA A 43 -6.19 30.17 -19.90
CA ALA A 43 -7.07 30.29 -21.05
C ALA A 43 -6.49 29.52 -22.25
N GLU A 44 -7.31 28.66 -22.87
CA GLU A 44 -7.04 28.04 -24.16
C GLU A 44 -7.26 29.03 -25.31
N SER A 45 -6.56 28.84 -26.43
CA SER A 45 -6.75 29.63 -27.66
C SER A 45 -8.18 29.56 -28.22
N SER A 46 -8.96 28.53 -27.85
CA SER A 46 -10.37 28.39 -28.18
C SER A 46 -11.30 29.26 -27.31
N GLY A 47 -10.76 30.04 -26.37
CA GLY A 47 -11.53 30.87 -25.43
C GLY A 47 -12.18 30.08 -24.28
N ARG A 48 -11.74 28.84 -24.04
CA ARG A 48 -12.15 28.04 -22.87
C ARG A 48 -11.11 28.17 -21.76
N LEU A 49 -11.51 27.94 -20.52
CA LEU A 49 -10.57 27.78 -19.41
C LEU A 49 -10.18 26.32 -19.25
N LYS A 50 -8.90 26.07 -18.97
CA LYS A 50 -8.39 24.77 -18.54
C LYS A 50 -7.67 24.88 -17.20
N VAL A 51 -7.62 23.78 -16.47
CA VAL A 51 -6.82 23.67 -15.25
C VAL A 51 -5.35 23.66 -15.64
N LYS A 52 -4.55 24.51 -14.98
CA LYS A 52 -3.10 24.57 -15.19
C LYS A 52 -2.44 23.40 -14.45
N CYS A 53 -2.11 22.35 -15.18
CA CYS A 53 -1.34 21.21 -14.67
C CYS A 53 0.11 21.30 -15.15
N PRO A 54 1.11 21.43 -14.26
CA PRO A 54 2.51 21.44 -14.67
C PRO A 54 2.91 20.08 -15.27
N PRO A 55 3.86 20.05 -16.23
CA PRO A 55 4.43 18.79 -16.73
C PRO A 55 4.97 17.94 -15.58
N ASN A 56 4.68 16.64 -15.59
CA ASN A 56 5.03 15.69 -14.52
C ASN A 56 4.46 16.03 -13.13
N GLY A 57 3.41 16.84 -13.05
CA GLY A 57 2.67 17.10 -11.82
C GLY A 57 1.84 15.90 -11.34
N SER A 58 1.36 15.93 -10.10
CA SER A 58 0.49 14.86 -9.55
C SER A 58 -0.96 14.95 -10.03
N LEU A 59 -1.31 16.01 -10.76
CA LEU A 59 -2.62 16.20 -11.39
C LEU A 59 -2.44 16.31 -12.90
N VAL A 60 -3.35 15.68 -13.63
CA VAL A 60 -3.44 15.77 -15.09
C VAL A 60 -4.86 16.21 -15.46
N ALA A 61 -4.96 17.13 -16.41
CA ALA A 61 -6.22 17.53 -17.00
C ALA A 61 -6.22 17.14 -18.49
N ASP A 62 -7.19 16.32 -18.90
CA ASP A 62 -7.36 15.89 -20.29
C ASP A 62 -8.82 16.06 -20.75
N ASN A 63 -9.16 15.49 -21.92
CA ASN A 63 -10.52 15.57 -22.48
C ASN A 63 -11.59 14.81 -21.67
N LYS A 64 -11.20 14.01 -20.67
CA LYS A 64 -12.09 13.32 -19.73
C LYS A 64 -12.25 14.08 -18.40
N GLY A 65 -11.45 15.12 -18.16
CA GLY A 65 -11.53 15.96 -16.97
C GLY A 65 -10.22 16.03 -16.19
N LEU A 66 -10.32 16.27 -14.88
CA LEU A 66 -9.18 16.33 -13.97
C LEU A 66 -9.00 14.97 -13.27
N ALA A 67 -7.78 14.45 -13.27
CA ALA A 67 -7.41 13.20 -12.63
C ALA A 67 -6.11 13.32 -11.84
N VAL A 68 -5.91 12.38 -10.91
CA VAL A 68 -4.65 12.23 -10.17
C VAL A 68 -3.72 11.34 -10.98
N GLN A 69 -2.50 11.81 -11.23
CA GLN A 69 -1.45 10.98 -11.80
C GLN A 69 -0.82 10.13 -10.70
N CYS A 70 -1.20 8.85 -10.64
CA CYS A 70 -0.67 7.91 -9.67
C CYS A 70 0.71 7.37 -10.10
N GLY A 71 1.65 7.33 -9.17
CA GLY A 71 2.89 6.56 -9.30
C GLY A 71 2.68 5.08 -8.99
N ASP A 72 3.78 4.36 -8.72
CA ASP A 72 3.75 2.90 -8.61
C ASP A 72 2.93 2.38 -7.41
N GLY A 73 2.94 3.10 -6.29
CA GLY A 73 2.29 2.68 -5.04
C GLY A 73 0.81 3.09 -4.90
N LEU A 74 0.27 3.88 -5.82
CA LEU A 74 -1.11 4.35 -5.78
C LEU A 74 -1.86 3.91 -7.04
N THR A 75 -3.18 3.82 -6.92
CA THR A 75 -4.07 3.58 -8.05
C THR A 75 -5.37 4.34 -7.83
N THR A 76 -6.05 4.67 -8.92
CA THR A 76 -7.44 5.14 -8.86
C THR A 76 -8.34 4.02 -9.33
N GLU A 77 -9.25 3.57 -8.49
CA GLU A 77 -10.24 2.54 -8.83
C GLU A 77 -11.62 3.00 -8.39
N ASN A 78 -12.62 2.89 -9.28
CA ASN A 78 -14.00 3.32 -9.04
C ASN A 78 -14.13 4.76 -8.50
N GLY A 79 -13.28 5.68 -8.99
CA GLY A 79 -13.28 7.09 -8.59
C GLY A 79 -12.67 7.37 -7.21
N SER A 80 -12.09 6.38 -6.55
CA SER A 80 -11.38 6.53 -5.28
C SER A 80 -9.87 6.38 -5.48
N LEU A 81 -9.09 7.13 -4.70
CA LEU A 81 -7.64 6.95 -4.61
C LEU A 81 -7.35 5.82 -3.60
N SER A 82 -6.51 4.86 -3.98
CA SER A 82 -6.20 3.69 -3.16
C SER A 82 -4.74 3.30 -3.28
N VAL A 83 -4.24 2.56 -2.29
CA VAL A 83 -2.89 1.99 -2.31
C VAL A 83 -2.87 0.77 -3.22
N ARG A 84 -1.89 0.68 -4.11
CA ARG A 84 -1.65 -0.53 -4.91
C ARG A 84 -0.95 -1.56 -4.02
N CYS A 85 -1.70 -2.55 -3.55
CA CYS A 85 -1.17 -3.64 -2.75
C CYS A 85 -0.52 -4.71 -3.64
N GLY A 86 0.74 -5.06 -3.34
CA GLY A 86 1.46 -6.17 -3.97
C GLY A 86 1.41 -7.44 -3.12
N ALA A 87 2.23 -8.43 -3.46
CA ALA A 87 2.36 -9.64 -2.65
C ALA A 87 2.86 -9.29 -1.22
N GLY A 88 2.23 -9.88 -0.21
CA GLY A 88 2.59 -9.72 1.20
C GLY A 88 1.98 -8.51 1.92
N ILE A 89 1.27 -7.63 1.22
CA ILE A 89 0.49 -6.53 1.83
C ILE A 89 -0.94 -6.59 1.29
N MET A 90 -1.92 -6.35 2.15
CA MET A 90 -3.32 -6.22 1.75
C MET A 90 -3.94 -4.98 2.39
N CYS A 91 -4.91 -4.37 1.70
CA CYS A 91 -5.82 -3.42 2.31
C CYS A 91 -7.03 -4.18 2.86
N GLU A 92 -7.36 -3.98 4.14
CA GLU A 92 -8.56 -4.52 4.76
C GLU A 92 -9.35 -3.41 5.44
N ARG A 93 -10.67 -3.42 5.28
CA ARG A 93 -11.55 -2.48 5.99
C ARG A 93 -11.64 -2.83 7.46
N ASN A 94 -11.18 -1.92 8.33
CA ASN A 94 -11.43 -2.04 9.76
C ASN A 94 -12.92 -1.76 10.05
N LYS A 95 -13.63 -2.79 10.51
CA LYS A 95 -15.08 -2.71 10.80
C LYS A 95 -15.42 -1.81 12.00
N GLY A 96 -14.46 -1.53 12.89
CA GLY A 96 -14.65 -0.67 14.05
C GLY A 96 -14.52 0.82 13.72
N THR A 97 -13.58 1.17 12.83
CA THR A 97 -13.32 2.57 12.44
C THR A 97 -13.90 2.96 11.08
N ASN A 98 -14.32 1.99 10.25
CA ASN A 98 -14.71 2.17 8.86
C ASN A 98 -13.60 2.82 7.99
N VAL A 99 -12.35 2.56 8.32
CA VAL A 99 -11.17 2.99 7.55
C VAL A 99 -10.47 1.77 6.97
N ASP A 100 -9.98 1.88 5.74
CA ASP A 100 -9.16 0.84 5.12
C ASP A 100 -7.73 0.91 5.69
N GLU A 101 -7.24 -0.21 6.20
CA GLU A 101 -5.91 -0.34 6.83
C GLU A 101 -5.01 -1.25 6.00
N LEU A 102 -3.73 -0.88 5.92
CA LEU A 102 -2.71 -1.74 5.35
C LEU A 102 -2.30 -2.80 6.38
N LYS A 103 -2.31 -4.05 5.95
CA LYS A 103 -1.93 -5.21 6.77
C LYS A 103 -0.95 -6.10 6.04
N LEU A 104 -0.20 -6.86 6.81
CA LEU A 104 0.63 -7.93 6.26
C LEU A 104 -0.30 -9.06 5.81
N HIS A 105 -0.17 -9.46 4.55
CA HIS A 105 -0.82 -10.66 4.05
C HIS A 105 0.06 -11.86 4.36
N VAL A 106 -0.46 -12.77 5.18
CA VAL A 106 0.21 -14.02 5.54
C VAL A 106 -0.64 -15.17 5.04
N GLU A 107 -0.10 -15.97 4.12
CA GLU A 107 -0.81 -17.11 3.56
C GLU A 107 -1.04 -18.19 4.62
N ASP A 108 -2.15 -18.89 4.50
CA ASP A 108 -2.46 -20.04 5.33
C ASP A 108 -1.35 -21.09 5.21
N ASN A 109 -0.94 -21.67 6.34
CA ASN A 109 0.13 -22.68 6.42
C ASN A 109 1.53 -22.21 5.99
N SER A 110 1.77 -20.90 5.85
CA SER A 110 3.09 -20.35 5.47
C SER A 110 4.18 -20.48 6.55
N GLY A 111 3.83 -20.93 7.76
CA GLY A 111 4.74 -20.90 8.92
C GLY A 111 5.00 -19.49 9.46
N LEU A 112 4.33 -18.47 8.91
CA LEU A 112 4.36 -17.10 9.39
C LEU A 112 3.02 -16.75 10.04
N VAL A 113 3.02 -15.75 10.92
CA VAL A 113 1.82 -15.16 11.53
C VAL A 113 2.01 -13.66 11.69
N ASP A 114 0.97 -12.89 11.42
CA ASP A 114 0.89 -11.48 11.80
C ASP A 114 0.43 -11.37 13.27
N ARG A 115 1.25 -10.77 14.12
CA ARG A 115 0.93 -10.44 15.51
C ARG A 115 0.88 -8.93 15.68
N LYS A 116 -0.26 -8.34 15.31
CA LYS A 116 -0.55 -6.89 15.45
C LYS A 116 0.39 -5.99 14.63
N GLY A 117 0.61 -6.34 13.36
CA GLY A 117 1.47 -5.63 12.43
C GLY A 117 2.93 -6.07 12.47
N ALA A 118 3.27 -7.08 13.27
CA ALA A 118 4.60 -7.67 13.33
C ALA A 118 4.57 -9.09 12.76
N LEU A 119 5.38 -9.33 11.74
CA LEU A 119 5.58 -10.67 11.19
C LEU A 119 6.37 -11.53 12.17
N SER A 120 5.85 -12.70 12.52
CA SER A 120 6.49 -13.68 13.38
C SER A 120 6.44 -15.07 12.75
N VAL A 121 7.35 -15.96 13.15
CA VAL A 121 7.29 -17.38 12.75
C VAL A 121 6.34 -18.13 13.68
N ALA A 122 5.43 -18.91 13.11
CA ALA A 122 4.63 -19.89 13.83
C ALA A 122 5.53 -21.08 14.19
N THR A 123 5.76 -21.28 15.49
CA THR A 123 6.52 -22.43 15.98
C THR A 123 5.59 -23.54 16.44
N GLY A 124 5.89 -24.77 16.07
CA GLY A 124 5.23 -25.98 16.56
C GLY A 124 6.09 -26.76 17.56
N PRO A 125 5.67 -27.97 17.96
CA PRO A 125 6.45 -28.84 18.82
C PRO A 125 7.88 -29.05 18.29
N GLY A 126 8.88 -29.00 19.19
CA GLY A 126 10.28 -29.20 18.85
C GLY A 126 11.01 -27.94 18.35
N VAL A 127 10.32 -26.83 18.08
CA VAL A 127 10.92 -25.54 17.74
C VAL A 127 10.36 -24.47 18.68
N LYS A 128 11.23 -23.58 19.16
CA LYS A 128 10.84 -22.41 19.94
C LYS A 128 11.44 -21.13 19.36
N SER A 129 10.75 -20.03 19.61
CA SER A 129 11.29 -18.69 19.37
C SER A 129 11.84 -18.12 20.66
N PHE A 130 13.01 -17.49 20.58
CA PHE A 130 13.65 -16.79 21.69
C PHE A 130 13.27 -15.32 21.68
N ALA A 131 13.46 -14.64 22.82
CA ALA A 131 13.12 -13.22 22.97
C ALA A 131 13.90 -12.28 22.02
N ASN A 132 15.07 -12.73 21.52
CA ASN A 132 15.86 -12.01 20.51
C ASN A 132 15.40 -12.28 19.07
N GLY A 133 14.29 -13.00 18.87
CA GLY A 133 13.74 -13.35 17.56
C GLY A 133 14.40 -14.55 16.89
N GLN A 134 15.42 -15.17 17.50
CA GLN A 134 16.02 -16.38 16.96
C GLN A 134 15.10 -17.59 17.15
N LEU A 135 15.21 -18.56 16.25
CA LEU A 135 14.60 -19.88 16.39
C LEU A 135 15.61 -20.87 16.97
N GLY A 136 15.14 -21.81 17.75
CA GLY A 136 15.94 -22.94 18.22
C GLY A 136 15.12 -24.19 18.41
N LEU A 137 15.80 -25.31 18.61
CA LEU A 137 15.13 -26.55 18.96
C LEU A 137 14.68 -26.50 20.43
N ASP A 138 13.49 -27.02 20.68
CA ASP A 138 12.99 -27.18 22.03
C ASP A 138 13.43 -28.54 22.58
N CYS A 139 14.56 -28.53 23.29
CA CYS A 139 15.12 -29.70 23.94
C CYS A 139 14.81 -29.70 25.43
N ASP A 140 14.51 -30.89 25.98
CA ASP A 140 14.25 -31.10 27.41
C ASP A 140 15.52 -30.99 28.28
N ASN A 141 16.71 -31.01 27.67
CA ASN A 141 18.03 -31.11 28.32
C ASN A 141 18.20 -32.37 29.20
N GLN A 142 17.30 -33.35 29.07
CA GLN A 142 17.32 -34.63 29.76
C GLN A 142 17.66 -35.77 28.80
N THR A 143 17.03 -35.81 27.64
CA THR A 143 17.24 -36.81 26.59
C THR A 143 18.02 -36.22 25.42
N LEU A 144 17.68 -34.98 25.04
CA LEU A 144 18.33 -34.25 23.97
C LEU A 144 18.93 -32.97 24.54
N VAL A 145 20.14 -32.63 24.11
CA VAL A 145 20.84 -31.39 24.49
C VAL A 145 21.42 -30.73 23.26
N ILE A 146 21.43 -29.40 23.24
CA ILE A 146 22.17 -28.63 22.24
C ILE A 146 23.48 -28.19 22.86
N GLU A 147 24.60 -28.59 22.28
CA GLU A 147 25.93 -28.24 22.75
C GLU A 147 26.82 -27.90 21.56
N GLN A 148 27.50 -26.74 21.62
CA GLN A 148 28.36 -26.23 20.54
C GLN A 148 27.65 -26.14 19.18
N GLY A 149 26.34 -25.90 19.17
CA GLY A 149 25.53 -25.80 17.96
C GLY A 149 25.05 -27.13 17.39
N PHE A 150 25.35 -28.26 18.03
CA PHE A 150 24.90 -29.59 17.62
C PHE A 150 23.81 -30.13 18.55
N LEU A 151 22.80 -30.79 17.99
CA LEU A 151 21.85 -31.60 18.74
C LEU A 151 22.51 -32.94 19.11
N LYS A 152 22.51 -33.28 20.39
CA LYS A 152 23.11 -34.51 20.93
C LYS A 152 22.08 -35.30 21.72
N VAL A 153 22.19 -36.62 21.68
CA VAL A 153 21.51 -37.52 22.61
C VAL A 153 22.33 -37.59 23.89
N LYS A 154 21.70 -37.35 25.02
CA LYS A 154 22.31 -37.52 26.33
C LYS A 154 22.24 -39.00 26.70
N VAL A 155 23.41 -39.62 26.84
CA VAL A 155 23.55 -41.01 27.30
C VAL A 155 24.10 -41.00 28.72
N ASP A 156 23.62 -41.91 29.56
CA ASP A 156 24.25 -42.21 30.83
C ASP A 156 25.49 -43.08 30.55
N PRO A 157 26.72 -42.62 30.86
CA PRO A 157 27.93 -43.43 30.69
C PRO A 157 27.84 -44.78 31.41
N GLU A 158 27.04 -44.86 32.48
CA GLU A 158 26.84 -46.09 33.23
C GLU A 158 25.68 -46.94 32.70
N GLY A 159 24.81 -46.41 31.83
CA GLY A 159 23.52 -46.98 31.43
C GLY A 159 23.55 -47.99 30.28
N GLY A 160 24.73 -48.51 29.90
CA GLY A 160 24.85 -49.55 28.87
C GLY A 160 24.70 -49.06 27.42
N LEU A 161 24.20 -47.85 27.18
CA LEU A 161 24.24 -47.16 25.88
C LEU A 161 25.44 -46.21 25.82
N ILE A 162 26.24 -46.29 24.76
CA ILE A 162 27.43 -45.46 24.56
C ILE A 162 27.45 -44.87 23.15
N VAL A 163 28.15 -43.75 22.97
CA VAL A 163 28.40 -43.16 21.65
C VAL A 163 29.87 -43.44 21.27
N LYS A 164 30.08 -44.18 20.18
CA LYS A 164 31.42 -44.52 19.65
C LYS A 164 31.50 -44.09 18.20
N GLU A 165 32.49 -43.26 17.87
CA GLU A 165 32.72 -42.75 16.50
C GLU A 165 31.47 -42.10 15.86
N GLY A 166 30.66 -41.42 16.68
CA GLY A 166 29.42 -40.78 16.22
C GLY A 166 28.21 -41.71 16.10
N HIS A 167 28.37 -43.00 16.36
CA HIS A 167 27.28 -43.98 16.37
C HIS A 167 26.82 -44.30 17.80
N LEU A 168 25.50 -44.39 18.02
CA LEU A 168 24.94 -44.94 19.26
C LEU A 168 25.06 -46.47 19.22
N THR A 169 25.65 -47.05 20.27
CA THR A 169 25.89 -48.50 20.38
C THR A 169 25.67 -48.99 21.80
N LEU A 170 25.60 -50.32 21.97
CA LEU A 170 25.45 -50.99 23.25
C LEU A 170 26.81 -51.42 23.79
N ASN A 171 27.07 -51.11 25.06
CA ASN A 171 28.12 -51.72 25.82
C ASN A 171 27.65 -53.09 26.35
N ILE A 172 27.88 -54.13 25.56
CA ILE A 172 27.44 -55.50 25.86
C ILE A 172 28.05 -56.03 27.16
N GLU A 173 29.24 -55.57 27.55
CA GLU A 173 29.90 -55.99 28.80
C GLU A 173 29.08 -55.64 30.04
N LYS A 174 28.24 -54.59 29.97
CA LYS A 174 27.32 -54.23 31.06
C LYS A 174 26.12 -55.17 31.20
N PHE A 175 25.87 -56.03 30.23
CA PHE A 175 24.74 -56.97 30.20
C PHE A 175 25.15 -58.43 30.42
N LEU A 176 26.45 -58.71 30.52
CA LEU A 176 26.99 -60.01 30.86
C LEU A 176 27.17 -60.07 32.38
N LEU A 177 26.07 -60.34 33.09
CA LEU A 177 26.08 -60.74 34.51
C LEU A 177 26.42 -62.23 34.64
#